data_AF-A0A2E4C4R6-F1
#
_entry.id   AF-A0A2E4C4R6-F1
#
_cell.length_a   1.000
_cell.length_b   1.000
_cell.length_c   1.000
_cell.angle_alpha   90.00
_cell.angle_beta   90.00
_cell.angle_gamma   90.00
#
_symmetry.space_group_name_H-M   'P 1'
#
loop_
_entity.id
_entity.type
_entity.pdbx_description
1 polymer ?
#
loop_
_entity_poly.entity_id
_entity_poly.type
_entity_poly.pdbx_seq_one_letter_code
_entity_poly.pdbx_strand_id
1 'polypeptide(L)' 'MSIESKGYIIANKELLCPVCKCNKFFKKNIKLNTTIANLVGIEENLRSVNGYICSECNHLITFVDQEG' A
#
# COMPACT_ATOMS: atom_id res chain seq x y z
N MET A 1 19.23 -6.50 6.10
CA MET A 1 18.73 -5.59 5.05
C MET A 1 17.83 -4.59 5.74
N SER A 2 18.30 -3.36 5.95
CA SER A 2 17.55 -2.32 6.66
C SER A 2 16.42 -1.84 5.77
N ILE A 3 15.18 -2.10 6.16
CA ILE A 3 14.01 -1.58 5.43
C ILE A 3 13.89 -0.13 5.86
N GLU A 4 14.32 0.81 5.02
CA GLU A 4 14.22 2.23 5.34
C GLU A 4 12.85 2.76 4.90
N SER A 5 12.18 3.49 5.81
CA SER A 5 10.93 4.19 5.49
C SER A 5 11.24 5.45 4.69
N LYS A 6 10.46 5.72 3.64
CA LYS A 6 10.62 6.94 2.83
C LYS A 6 9.28 7.50 2.34
N GLY A 7 9.34 8.70 1.76
CA GLY A 7 8.20 9.33 1.09
C GLY A 7 7.88 8.72 -0.27
N TYR A 8 6.61 8.77 -0.65
CA TYR A 8 6.12 8.25 -1.93
C TYR A 8 5.18 9.24 -2.59
N ILE A 9 5.23 9.30 -3.92
CA ILE A 9 4.29 10.04 -4.76
C ILE A 9 3.39 9.02 -5.47
N ILE A 10 2.07 9.20 -5.37
CA ILE A 10 1.04 8.37 -5.99
C ILE A 10 0.06 9.29 -6.70
N ALA A 11 -0.24 9.02 -7.98
CA ALA A 11 -1.09 9.88 -8.82
C ALA A 11 -0.67 11.37 -8.75
N ASN A 12 0.63 11.64 -8.81
CA ASN A 12 1.24 12.97 -8.70
C ASN A 12 0.96 13.73 -7.39
N LYS A 13 0.63 13.01 -6.31
CA LYS A 13 0.41 13.57 -4.97
C LYS A 13 1.27 12.86 -3.94
N GLU A 14 1.69 13.57 -2.90
CA GLU A 14 2.39 12.98 -1.76
C GLU A 14 1.45 12.04 -1.00
N LEU A 15 1.92 10.83 -0.71
CA LEU A 15 1.21 9.89 0.13
C LEU A 15 1.31 10.34 1.58
N LEU A 16 0.16 10.61 2.20
CA LEU A 16 0.05 10.95 3.61
C LEU A 16 -0.78 9.89 4.34
N CYS A 17 -0.37 9.56 5.56
CA CYS A 17 -1.12 8.62 6.38
C CYS A 17 -2.48 9.23 6.75
N PRO A 18 -3.61 8.56 6.49
CA PRO A 18 -4.92 9.11 6.83
C PRO A 18 -5.11 9.26 8.34
N VAL A 19 -4.42 8.43 9.15
CA VAL A 19 -4.51 8.38 10.61
C VAL A 19 -3.64 9.46 11.27
N CYS A 20 -2.32 9.47 11.00
CA CYS A 20 -1.37 10.34 11.71
C CYS A 20 -0.74 11.44 10.85
N LYS A 21 -1.09 11.52 9.56
CA LYS A 21 -0.54 12.49 8.57
C LYS A 21 0.97 12.39 8.30
N CYS A 22 1.67 11.37 8.81
CA CYS A 22 3.06 11.10 8.43
C CYS A 22 3.18 10.73 6.94
N ASN A 23 4.28 11.16 6.30
CA ASN A 23 4.59 10.91 4.89
C ASN A 23 5.62 9.79 4.68
N LYS A 24 6.10 9.12 5.74
CA LYS A 24 7.09 8.04 5.64
C LYS A 24 6.43 6.67 5.73
N PHE A 25 6.78 5.79 4.78
CA PHE A 25 6.20 4.46 4.67
C PHE A 25 7.25 3.40 4.37
N PHE A 26 6.98 2.16 4.79
CA PHE A 26 7.63 0.96 4.29
C PHE A 26 6.81 0.38 3.13
N LYS A 27 7.44 0.20 1.96
CA LYS A 27 6.78 -0.43 0.80
C LYS A 27 6.91 -1.95 0.88
N LYS A 28 5.79 -2.64 0.68
CA LYS A 28 5.71 -4.10 0.58
C LYS A 28 4.89 -4.47 -0.65
N ASN A 29 5.44 -5.34 -1.49
CA ASN A 29 4.64 -5.97 -2.54
C ASN A 29 3.82 -7.10 -1.88
N ILE A 30 2.50 -7.01 -1.97
CA ILE A 30 1.59 -7.98 -1.39
C ILE A 30 0.99 -8.77 -2.55
N LYS A 31 1.25 -10.08 -2.57
CA LYS A 31 0.51 -11.00 -3.44
C LYS A 31 -0.86 -11.22 -2.79
N LEU A 32 -1.92 -10.82 -3.50
CA LEU A 32 -3.28 -11.10 -3.06
C LEU A 32 -3.48 -12.61 -3.11
N ASN A 33 -3.68 -13.24 -1.96
CA ASN A 33 -4.38 -14.51 -1.90
C ASN A 33 -5.88 -14.21 -1.72
N THR A 34 -6.72 -15.22 -1.95
CA THR A 34 -8.20 -15.14 -1.88
C THR A 34 -8.73 -14.43 -0.64
N THR A 35 -8.04 -14.54 0.51
CA THR A 35 -8.41 -13.86 1.75
C THR A 35 -8.29 -12.33 1.70
N ILE A 36 -7.25 -11.79 1.07
CA ILE A 36 -7.05 -10.33 0.98
C ILE A 36 -7.89 -9.75 -0.17
N ALA A 37 -8.10 -10.51 -1.24
CA ALA A 37 -8.99 -10.12 -2.35
C ALA A 37 -10.41 -9.82 -1.85
N ASN A 38 -10.95 -10.68 -0.97
CA ASN A 38 -12.25 -10.49 -0.32
C ASN A 38 -12.30 -9.26 0.61
N LEU A 39 -11.20 -8.91 1.28
CA LEU A 39 -11.14 -7.76 2.17
C LEU A 39 -11.14 -6.41 1.43
N VAL A 40 -10.58 -6.38 0.22
CA VAL A 40 -10.43 -5.16 -0.58
C VAL A 40 -11.51 -5.05 -1.68
N GLY A 41 -12.37 -6.07 -1.83
CA GLY A 41 -13.50 -6.04 -2.79
C GLY A 41 -13.06 -6.14 -4.25
N ILE A 42 -11.92 -6.77 -4.49
CA ILE A 42 -11.29 -6.86 -5.81
C ILE A 42 -11.46 -8.28 -6.33
N GLU A 43 -12.02 -8.43 -7.53
CA GLU A 43 -12.10 -9.72 -8.24
C GLU A 43 -10.69 -10.34 -8.40
N GLU A 44 -10.59 -11.66 -8.22
CA GLU A 44 -9.34 -12.46 -8.12
C GLU A 44 -8.32 -12.28 -9.27
N ASN A 45 -8.61 -11.47 -10.30
CA ASN A 45 -7.72 -11.23 -11.43
C ASN A 45 -6.58 -10.24 -11.16
N LEU A 46 -6.56 -9.51 -10.04
CA LEU A 46 -5.46 -8.59 -9.70
C LEU A 46 -4.33 -9.33 -8.96
N ARG A 47 -3.29 -9.71 -9.72
CA ARG A 47 -2.21 -10.62 -9.28
C ARG A 47 -1.21 -10.04 -8.26
N SER A 48 -1.21 -8.73 -8.02
CA SER A 48 -0.33 -8.10 -7.01
C SER A 48 -0.76 -6.67 -6.67
N VAL A 49 -0.63 -6.28 -5.41
CA VAL A 49 -0.88 -4.90 -4.95
C VAL A 49 0.34 -4.31 -4.27
N ASN A 50 0.51 -3.00 -4.40
CA ASN A 50 1.52 -2.25 -3.68
C ASN A 50 0.96 -1.83 -2.31
N GLY A 51 1.52 -2.37 -1.24
CA GLY A 51 1.21 -1.99 0.14
C GLY A 51 2.22 -0.98 0.69
N TYR A 52 1.72 0.00 1.43
CA TYR A 52 2.49 1.07 2.06
C TYR A 52 2.12 1.12 3.54
N ILE A 53 3.07 0.79 4.42
CA ILE A 53 2.86 0.72 5.87
C ILE A 53 3.46 1.99 6.49
N CYS A 54 2.65 2.79 7.18
CA CYS A 54 3.13 4.02 7.83
C CYS A 54 4.21 3.71 8.87
N SER A 55 5.30 4.47 8.91
CA SER A 55 6.39 4.27 9.87
C SER A 55 6.02 4.60 11.32
N GLU A 56 4.98 5.42 11.53
CA GLU A 56 4.61 5.93 12.86
C GLU A 56 3.49 5.13 13.52
N CYS A 57 2.42 4.84 12.77
CA CYS A 57 1.22 4.20 13.32
C CYS A 57 0.91 2.82 12.72
N ASN A 58 1.80 2.32 11.85
CA ASN A 58 1.67 1.02 11.19
C ASN A 58 0.40 0.83 10.33
N HIS A 59 -0.34 1.90 10.04
CA HIS A 59 -1.49 1.85 9.15
C HIS A 59 -1.08 1.44 7.73
N LEU A 60 -1.79 0.46 7.17
CA LEU A 60 -1.54 -0.08 5.83
C LEU A 60 -2.45 0.58 4.80
N ILE A 61 -1.86 1.09 3.73
CA ILE A 61 -2.55 1.63 2.56
C ILE A 61 -2.17 0.74 1.37
N THR A 62 -3.15 0.29 0.60
CA THR A 62 -2.93 -0.57 -0.58
C THR A 62 -3.43 0.10 -1.85
N PHE A 63 -2.65 -0.02 -2.93
CA PHE A 63 -3.05 0.40 -4.27
C PHE A 63 -3.01 -0.80 -5.20
N VAL A 64 -4.10 -0.98 -5.95
CA VAL A 64 -4.16 -1.89 -7.09
C VAL A 64 -3.51 -1.21 -8.28
N ASP A 65 -2.68 -1.95 -9.00
CA ASP A 65 -2.31 -1.55 -10.35
C ASP A 65 -3.56 -1.74 -11.21
N GLN A 66 -4.10 -0.67 -11.78
CA GLN A 66 -5.15 -0.78 -12.79
C GLN A 66 -4.45 -1.27 -14.06
N GLU A 67 -4.52 -2.57 -14.35
CA GLU A 67 -4.28 -3.07 -15.71
C GLU A 67 -5.41 -2.49 -16.57
N GLY A 68 -5.06 -1.53 -17.42
CA GLY A 68 -5.95 -0.97 -18.44
C GLY A 68 -6.12 -1.91 -19.62
#